data_AF-A0A6A3SMV8-F1
#
_entry.id   AF-A0A6A3SMV8-F1
#
_cell.length_a   1.000
_cell.length_b   1.000
_cell.length_c   1.000
_cell.angle_alpha   90.00
_cell.angle_beta   90.00
_cell.angle_gamma   90.00
#
_symmetry.space_group_name_H-M   'P 1'
#
loop_
_entity.id
_entity.type
_entity.pdbx_description
1 polymer ?
#
loop_
_entity_poly.entity_id
_entity_poly.type
_entity_poly.pdbx_seq_one_letter_code
_entity_poly.pdbx_strand_id
1 'polypeptide(L)'
;MKVKEFSWTTQLKHQMLNKLRDVGIDLENIVYFRGEMHYMVMTPKRQNLLVRGVVKKNFSDSEALVRKDNINQIALHGFVNAIIRFAGVPRRADFERSLCGTKASVGTCRGFLGALDAVWMLSQIGRKDDKQLLADRQLAYEVMQRLSGHHRDEMQKNVRKYTVDPTSRYTVDFPRIA
;
A
#
# COMPACT_ATOMS: atom_id res chain seq x y z
N MET A 1 19.41 16.30 -9.23
CA MET A 1 18.91 16.38 -7.84
C MET A 1 18.14 15.08 -7.54
N LYS A 2 18.50 14.33 -6.49
CA LYS A 2 17.81 13.07 -6.15
C LYS A 2 16.51 13.40 -5.40
N VAL A 3 15.35 13.03 -5.94
CA VAL A 3 14.07 13.18 -5.22
C VAL A 3 14.04 12.24 -4.03
N LYS A 4 13.72 12.78 -2.84
CA LYS A 4 13.53 12.01 -1.61
C LYS A 4 12.18 11.29 -1.68
N GLU A 5 12.11 10.11 -1.07
CA GLU A 5 10.86 9.38 -0.88
C GLU A 5 9.84 10.25 -0.13
N PHE A 6 8.56 10.09 -0.46
CA PHE A 6 7.52 10.89 0.17
C PHE A 6 6.20 10.13 0.27
N SER A 7 5.42 10.50 1.28
CA SER A 7 4.04 10.04 1.47
C SER A 7 3.19 11.27 1.78
N TRP A 8 2.27 11.59 0.88
CA TRP A 8 1.31 12.69 1.07
C TRP A 8 -0.08 12.08 1.19
N THR A 9 -0.74 12.33 2.31
CA THR A 9 -2.09 11.84 2.59
C THR A 9 -3.00 13.00 2.94
N THR A 10 -4.27 12.89 2.55
CA THR A 10 -5.33 13.84 2.97
C THR A 10 -5.51 13.87 4.48
N GLN A 11 -5.26 12.73 5.15
CA GLN A 11 -5.32 12.58 6.60
C GLN A 11 -4.32 13.50 7.32
N LEU A 12 -3.14 13.75 6.72
CA LEU A 12 -2.14 14.66 7.26
C LEU A 12 -2.22 16.08 6.68
N LYS A 13 -3.30 16.40 5.93
CA LYS A 13 -3.54 17.70 5.28
C LYS A 13 -2.31 18.26 4.56
N HIS A 14 -1.58 17.41 3.85
CA HIS A 14 -0.30 17.81 3.27
C HIS A 14 -0.49 18.89 2.19
N GLN A 15 0.18 20.04 2.33
CA GLN A 15 0.02 21.20 1.42
C GLN A 15 0.26 20.86 -0.06
N MET A 16 1.06 19.83 -0.33
CA MET A 16 1.33 19.36 -1.70
C MET A 16 0.10 18.79 -2.41
N LEU A 17 -0.87 18.22 -1.68
CA LEU A 17 -2.13 17.75 -2.28
C LEU A 17 -3.00 18.93 -2.75
N ASN A 18 -2.97 20.04 -2.02
CA ASN A 18 -3.67 21.26 -2.44
C ASN A 18 -3.03 21.84 -3.71
N LYS A 19 -1.70 21.90 -3.77
CA LYS A 19 -0.98 22.32 -4.98
C LYS A 19 -1.24 21.41 -6.19
N LEU A 20 -1.39 20.10 -5.96
CA LEU A 20 -1.82 19.17 -7.01
C LEU A 20 -3.25 19.46 -7.47
N ARG A 21 -4.15 19.79 -6.54
CA ARG A 21 -5.52 20.18 -6.87
C ARG A 21 -5.56 21.47 -7.69
N ASP A 22 -4.68 22.43 -7.43
CA ASP A 22 -4.58 23.68 -8.19
C ASP A 22 -4.17 23.43 -9.65
N VAL A 23 -3.36 22.40 -9.91
CA VAL A 23 -3.05 21.94 -11.28
C VAL A 23 -4.11 20.97 -11.85
N GLY A 24 -5.23 20.81 -11.14
CA GLY A 24 -6.40 20.01 -11.53
C GLY A 24 -6.26 18.50 -11.29
N ILE A 25 -5.34 18.07 -10.44
CA ILE A 25 -5.09 16.67 -10.10
C ILE A 25 -5.55 16.45 -8.66
N ASP A 26 -6.68 15.75 -8.48
CA ASP A 26 -7.25 15.52 -7.15
C ASP A 26 -6.98 14.08 -6.72
N LEU A 27 -6.09 13.94 -5.74
CA LEU A 27 -5.69 12.67 -5.14
C LEU A 27 -6.04 12.67 -3.65
N GLU A 28 -6.40 11.51 -3.14
CA GLU A 28 -6.51 11.28 -1.69
C GLU A 28 -5.13 11.02 -1.08
N ASN A 29 -4.36 10.15 -1.74
CA ASN A 29 -3.06 9.73 -1.25
C ASN A 29 -2.09 9.58 -2.43
N ILE A 30 -0.84 9.91 -2.20
CA ILE A 30 0.26 9.57 -3.09
C ILE A 30 1.49 9.20 -2.27
N VAL A 31 2.13 8.10 -2.66
CA VAL A 31 3.34 7.60 -2.02
C VAL A 31 4.35 7.27 -3.10
N TYR A 32 5.57 7.72 -2.90
CA TYR A 32 6.69 7.49 -3.79
C TYR A 32 7.84 6.84 -3.01
N PHE A 33 8.28 5.69 -3.51
CA PHE A 33 9.40 4.92 -2.99
C PHE A 33 10.46 4.74 -4.06
N ARG A 34 11.72 4.74 -3.62
CA ARG A 34 12.88 4.58 -4.49
C ARG A 34 13.70 3.38 -4.02
N GLY A 35 13.44 2.22 -4.62
CA GLY A 35 14.27 1.03 -4.50
C GLY A 35 15.23 0.90 -5.69
N GLU A 36 15.34 -0.31 -6.23
CA GLU A 36 15.98 -0.56 -7.54
C GLU A 36 15.18 0.07 -8.68
N MET A 37 13.85 0.05 -8.55
CA MET A 37 12.88 0.68 -9.44
C MET A 37 12.16 1.83 -8.72
N HIS A 38 11.58 2.74 -9.51
CA HIS A 38 10.82 3.87 -8.98
C HIS A 38 9.34 3.49 -8.87
N TYR A 39 8.84 3.38 -7.64
CA TYR A 39 7.46 3.01 -7.38
C TYR A 39 6.64 4.23 -6.97
N MET A 40 5.49 4.42 -7.61
CA MET A 40 4.54 5.46 -7.26
C MET A 40 3.15 4.87 -7.13
N VAL A 41 2.59 4.97 -5.93
CA VAL A 41 1.24 4.51 -5.61
C VAL A 41 0.38 5.74 -5.36
N MET A 42 -0.77 5.83 -6.02
CA MET A 42 -1.65 6.98 -5.93
C MET A 42 -3.12 6.56 -5.89
N THR A 43 -3.93 7.35 -5.20
CA THR A 43 -5.38 7.15 -5.09
C THR A 43 -6.09 8.38 -5.65
N PRO A 44 -6.27 8.46 -6.98
CA PRO A 44 -7.03 9.54 -7.61
C PRO A 44 -8.52 9.41 -7.30
N LYS A 45 -9.20 10.54 -7.14
CA LYS A 45 -10.66 10.53 -6.95
C LYS A 45 -11.38 10.13 -8.23
N ARG A 46 -12.46 9.35 -8.07
CA ARG A 46 -13.33 8.90 -9.18
C ARG A 46 -13.74 10.04 -10.12
N GLN A 47 -14.21 11.15 -9.56
CA GLN A 47 -14.64 12.30 -10.36
C GLN A 47 -13.48 12.94 -11.14
N ASN A 48 -12.28 12.97 -10.56
CA ASN A 48 -11.10 13.54 -11.23
C ASN A 48 -10.66 12.66 -12.41
N LEU A 49 -10.72 11.33 -12.27
CA LEU A 49 -10.45 10.40 -13.37
C LEU A 49 -11.41 10.57 -14.55
N LEU A 50 -12.68 10.84 -14.27
CA LEU A 50 -13.71 11.08 -15.29
C LEU A 50 -13.48 12.42 -15.99
N VAL A 51 -13.29 13.50 -15.23
CA VAL A 51 -13.03 14.84 -15.78
C VAL A 51 -11.77 14.87 -16.64
N ARG A 52 -10.74 14.10 -16.28
CA ARG A 52 -9.49 13.96 -17.05
C ARG A 52 -9.61 12.99 -18.22
N GLY A 53 -10.75 12.33 -18.40
CA GLY A 53 -10.97 11.34 -19.45
C GLY A 53 -10.11 10.09 -19.32
N VAL A 54 -9.52 9.85 -18.13
CA VAL A 54 -8.78 8.62 -17.82
C VAL A 54 -9.73 7.43 -17.80
N VAL A 55 -10.93 7.66 -17.29
CA VAL A 55 -12.05 6.72 -17.31
C VAL A 55 -13.11 7.24 -18.27
N LYS A 56 -13.59 6.39 -19.18
CA LYS A 56 -14.56 6.78 -20.22
C LYS A 56 -15.97 6.95 -19.67
N LYS A 57 -16.43 6.02 -18.84
CA LYS A 57 -17.78 6.01 -18.25
C LYS A 57 -17.73 5.86 -16.74
N ASN A 58 -18.64 6.56 -16.06
CA ASN A 58 -18.80 6.46 -14.61
C ASN A 58 -19.66 5.24 -14.26
N PHE A 59 -19.03 4.15 -13.84
CA PHE A 59 -19.73 2.99 -13.29
C PHE A 59 -19.82 3.11 -11.76
N SER A 60 -20.99 2.72 -11.21
CA SER A 60 -21.24 2.66 -9.77
C SER A 60 -20.32 1.66 -9.08
N ASP A 61 -20.13 0.49 -9.70
CA ASP A 61 -19.19 -0.52 -9.26
C ASP A 61 -17.72 -0.12 -9.55
N SER A 62 -16.84 -0.39 -8.59
CA SER A 62 -15.42 -0.02 -8.66
C SER A 62 -14.64 -0.93 -9.60
N GLU A 63 -15.01 -2.20 -9.70
CA GLU A 63 -14.35 -3.16 -10.59
C GLU A 63 -14.69 -2.87 -12.05
N ALA A 64 -15.96 -2.56 -12.34
CA ALA A 64 -16.39 -2.07 -13.64
C ALA A 64 -15.72 -0.74 -14.04
N LEU A 65 -15.46 0.16 -13.08
CA LEU A 65 -14.82 1.46 -13.33
C LEU A 65 -13.40 1.31 -13.88
N VAL A 66 -12.61 0.39 -13.34
CA VAL A 66 -11.18 0.20 -13.66
C VAL A 66 -10.92 -0.88 -14.71
N ARG A 67 -11.96 -1.37 -15.38
CA ARG A 67 -11.83 -2.36 -16.45
C ARG A 67 -10.99 -1.80 -17.60
N LYS A 68 -10.15 -2.65 -18.20
CA LYS A 68 -9.25 -2.27 -19.31
C LYS A 68 -9.97 -1.51 -20.42
N ASP A 69 -11.20 -1.92 -20.77
CA ASP A 69 -12.00 -1.31 -21.84
C ASP A 69 -12.49 0.11 -21.49
N ASN A 70 -12.67 0.38 -20.19
CA ASN A 70 -13.13 1.68 -19.68
C ASN A 70 -11.97 2.66 -19.41
N ILE A 71 -10.73 2.18 -19.42
CA ILE A 71 -9.54 3.00 -19.21
C ILE A 71 -9.04 3.54 -20.54
N ASN A 72 -8.86 4.86 -20.63
CA ASN A 72 -8.12 5.49 -21.71
C ASN A 72 -6.63 5.51 -21.35
N GLN A 73 -5.86 4.63 -21.97
CA GLN A 73 -4.42 4.46 -21.70
C GLN A 73 -3.60 5.73 -21.97
N ILE A 74 -3.97 6.49 -23.00
CA ILE A 74 -3.29 7.74 -23.40
C ILE A 74 -3.54 8.80 -22.34
N ALA A 75 -4.80 9.02 -21.96
CA ALA A 75 -5.16 9.97 -20.91
C ALA A 75 -4.56 9.59 -19.56
N LEU A 76 -4.56 8.29 -19.21
CA LEU A 76 -3.89 7.78 -18.03
C LEU A 76 -2.39 8.08 -18.04
N HIS A 77 -1.74 8.00 -19.21
CA HIS A 77 -0.30 8.22 -19.32
C HIS A 77 0.03 9.70 -19.17
N GLY A 78 -0.78 10.56 -19.78
CA GLY A 78 -0.72 12.01 -19.57
C GLY A 78 -0.91 12.38 -18.10
N PHE A 79 -1.90 11.77 -17.43
CA PHE A 79 -2.19 11.99 -16.02
C PHE A 79 -1.01 11.65 -15.10
N VAL A 80 -0.45 10.44 -15.26
CA VAL A 80 0.71 10.00 -14.46
C VAL A 80 1.94 10.86 -14.75
N ASN A 81 2.19 11.21 -16.02
CA ASN A 81 3.32 12.07 -16.38
C ASN A 81 3.23 13.48 -15.78
N ALA A 82 2.02 14.04 -15.67
CA ALA A 82 1.81 15.32 -15.02
C ALA A 82 2.21 15.26 -13.54
N ILE A 83 1.85 14.17 -12.84
CA ILE A 83 2.21 13.95 -11.44
C ILE A 83 3.72 13.76 -11.27
N ILE A 84 4.35 12.95 -12.12
CA ILE A 84 5.80 12.72 -12.12
C ILE A 84 6.55 14.05 -12.32
N ARG A 85 6.10 14.86 -13.29
CA ARG A 85 6.67 16.19 -13.57
C ARG A 85 6.49 17.13 -12.38
N PHE A 86 5.33 17.14 -11.75
CA PHE A 86 5.05 17.95 -10.57
C PHE A 86 5.92 17.53 -9.36
N ALA A 87 6.05 16.24 -9.13
CA ALA A 87 6.87 15.67 -8.06
C ALA A 87 8.38 15.75 -8.35
N GLY A 88 8.78 16.16 -9.56
CA GLY A 88 10.17 16.29 -9.98
C GLY A 88 10.91 14.96 -10.14
N VAL A 89 10.19 13.83 -10.26
CA VAL A 89 10.81 12.51 -10.35
C VAL A 89 11.48 12.35 -11.73
N PRO A 90 12.78 11.98 -11.79
CA PRO A 90 13.53 11.95 -13.05
C PRO A 90 12.97 10.90 -14.03
N ARG A 91 12.78 11.31 -15.29
CA ARG A 91 12.23 10.50 -16.41
C ARG A 91 13.04 9.27 -16.81
N ARG A 92 14.32 9.16 -16.41
CA ARG A 92 15.19 8.00 -16.73
C ARG A 92 14.97 6.79 -15.82
N ALA A 93 13.93 6.83 -14.99
CA ALA A 93 13.47 5.68 -14.25
C ALA A 93 12.38 4.99 -15.06
N ASP A 94 12.59 3.73 -15.43
CA ASP A 94 11.55 2.90 -16.01
C ASP A 94 10.45 2.72 -14.95
N PHE A 95 9.33 3.42 -15.14
CA PHE A 95 8.18 3.29 -14.27
C PHE A 95 7.38 2.07 -14.71
N GLU A 96 7.50 0.98 -13.96
CA GLU A 96 6.60 -0.16 -14.14
C GLU A 96 5.19 0.24 -13.69
N ARG A 97 4.27 0.24 -14.66
CA ARG A 97 2.95 0.85 -14.55
C ARG A 97 1.99 -0.09 -13.82
N SER A 98 2.16 -0.22 -12.51
CA SER A 98 1.18 -0.88 -11.66
C SER A 98 0.17 0.15 -11.13
N LEU A 99 -1.05 0.14 -11.67
CA LEU A 99 -2.20 0.83 -11.08
C LEU A 99 -2.52 0.17 -9.73
N CYS A 100 -1.79 0.56 -8.69
CA CYS A 100 -2.03 0.06 -7.34
C CYS A 100 -3.05 0.95 -6.63
N GLY A 101 -4.30 0.85 -7.08
CA GLY A 101 -5.47 1.36 -6.38
C GLY A 101 -6.32 0.17 -5.94
N THR A 102 -6.76 0.20 -4.67
CA THR A 102 -7.73 -0.71 -4.02
C THR A 102 -7.30 -2.17 -3.76
N LYS A 103 -7.22 -2.52 -2.45
CA LYS A 103 -7.17 -3.87 -1.85
C LYS A 103 -6.01 -4.83 -2.22
N ALA A 104 -5.40 -4.72 -3.39
CA ALA A 104 -4.42 -5.69 -3.90
C ALA A 104 -3.04 -5.64 -3.18
N SER A 105 -2.53 -4.46 -2.81
CA SER A 105 -1.23 -4.32 -2.12
C SER A 105 -1.29 -4.78 -0.66
N VAL A 106 -2.46 -4.67 -0.02
CA VAL A 106 -2.70 -5.28 1.30
C VAL A 106 -2.72 -6.80 1.16
N GLY A 107 -3.28 -7.35 0.08
CA GLY A 107 -3.26 -8.79 -0.21
C GLY A 107 -1.84 -9.36 -0.32
N THR A 108 -0.93 -8.68 -1.03
CA THR A 108 0.48 -9.10 -1.14
C THR A 108 1.20 -9.01 0.21
N CYS A 109 1.01 -7.94 0.98
CA CYS A 109 1.60 -7.81 2.31
C CYS A 109 1.06 -8.87 3.29
N ARG A 110 -0.25 -9.13 3.29
CA ARG A 110 -0.87 -10.18 4.12
C ARG A 110 -0.41 -11.57 3.72
N GLY A 111 -0.29 -11.84 2.42
CA GLY A 111 0.24 -13.12 1.93
C GLY A 111 1.65 -13.40 2.44
N PHE A 112 2.54 -12.41 2.38
CA PHE A 112 3.91 -12.54 2.88
C PHE A 112 3.97 -12.69 4.40
N LEU A 113 3.22 -11.86 5.14
CA LEU A 113 3.15 -11.95 6.61
C LEU A 113 2.57 -13.29 7.07
N GLY A 114 1.52 -13.77 6.42
CA GLY A 114 0.92 -15.08 6.71
C GLY A 114 1.86 -16.25 6.44
N ALA A 115 2.70 -16.15 5.39
CA ALA A 115 3.74 -17.14 5.12
C ALA A 115 4.81 -17.17 6.22
N LEU A 116 5.27 -15.99 6.67
CA LEU A 116 6.23 -15.90 7.79
C LEU A 116 5.63 -16.44 9.09
N ASP A 117 4.36 -16.14 9.38
CA ASP A 117 3.65 -16.64 10.57
C ASP A 117 3.52 -18.18 10.54
N ALA A 118 3.26 -18.75 9.36
CA ALA A 118 3.22 -20.20 9.18
C ALA A 118 4.59 -20.86 9.39
N VAL A 119 5.66 -20.29 8.81
CA VAL A 119 7.02 -20.80 8.98
C VAL A 119 7.44 -20.73 10.45
N TRP A 120 7.13 -19.63 11.14
CA TRP A 120 7.41 -19.51 12.57
C TRP A 120 6.64 -20.57 13.37
N MET A 121 5.34 -20.73 13.13
CA MET A 121 4.52 -21.73 13.80
C MET A 121 5.12 -23.13 13.65
N LEU A 122 5.47 -23.53 12.42
CA LEU A 122 6.11 -24.81 12.12
C LEU A 122 7.45 -24.96 12.87
N SER A 123 8.23 -23.89 12.98
CA SER A 123 9.52 -23.91 13.71
C SER A 123 9.39 -24.09 15.22
N GLN A 124 8.21 -23.84 15.79
CA GLN A 124 7.94 -23.96 17.23
C GLN A 124 7.24 -25.27 17.61
N ILE A 125 6.81 -26.07 16.63
CA ILE A 125 6.23 -27.40 16.88
C ILE A 125 7.24 -28.26 17.64
N GLY A 126 6.80 -28.85 18.75
CA GLY A 126 7.66 -29.65 19.64
C GLY A 126 8.58 -28.83 20.55
N ARG A 127 8.54 -27.49 20.50
CA ARG A 127 9.27 -26.59 21.41
C ARG A 127 8.35 -25.79 22.33
N LYS A 128 7.21 -25.33 21.81
CA LYS A 128 6.16 -24.65 22.57
C LYS A 128 4.99 -25.61 22.84
N ASP A 129 4.26 -25.33 23.91
CA ASP A 129 2.96 -25.97 24.15
C ASP A 129 1.98 -25.62 23.01
N ASP A 130 1.23 -26.62 22.54
CA ASP A 130 0.35 -26.49 21.40
C ASP A 130 -0.73 -25.42 21.62
N LYS A 131 -1.23 -25.25 22.86
CA LYS A 131 -2.25 -24.24 23.17
C LYS A 131 -1.66 -22.83 23.08
N GLN A 132 -0.47 -22.62 23.62
CA GLN A 132 0.23 -21.34 23.51
C GLN A 132 0.55 -21.03 22.04
N LEU A 133 1.01 -22.03 21.29
CA LEU A 133 1.37 -21.86 19.88
C LEU A 133 0.16 -21.47 19.02
N LEU A 134 -0.99 -22.10 19.24
CA LEU A 134 -2.24 -21.76 18.56
C LEU A 134 -2.73 -20.35 18.92
N ALA A 135 -2.60 -19.94 20.18
CA ALA A 135 -2.98 -18.61 20.60
C ALA A 135 -2.08 -17.51 20.02
N ASP A 136 -0.76 -17.73 20.03
CA ASP A 136 0.19 -16.81 19.39
C ASP A 136 -0.13 -16.68 17.90
N ARG A 137 -0.43 -17.81 17.23
CA ARG A 137 -0.79 -17.83 15.81
C ARG A 137 -2.10 -17.10 15.53
N GLN A 138 -3.09 -17.27 16.39
CA GLN A 138 -4.41 -16.63 16.27
C GLN A 138 -4.29 -15.11 16.43
N LEU A 139 -3.54 -14.64 17.43
CA LEU A 139 -3.31 -13.21 17.62
C LEU A 139 -2.58 -12.59 16.43
N ALA A 140 -1.52 -13.24 15.93
CA ALA A 140 -0.81 -12.78 14.73
C ALA A 140 -1.73 -12.70 13.50
N TYR A 141 -2.64 -13.67 13.36
CA TYR A 141 -3.63 -13.68 12.28
C TYR A 141 -4.61 -12.50 12.38
N GLU A 142 -5.15 -12.23 13.57
CA GLU A 142 -6.09 -11.14 13.81
C GLU A 142 -5.48 -9.77 13.51
N VAL A 143 -4.24 -9.54 14.00
CA VAL A 143 -3.47 -8.34 13.70
C VAL A 143 -3.30 -8.19 12.20
N MET A 144 -2.79 -9.23 11.52
CA MET A 144 -2.59 -9.23 10.07
C MET A 144 -3.89 -8.94 9.30
N GLN A 145 -5.03 -9.47 9.74
CA GLN A 145 -6.33 -9.27 9.08
C GLN A 145 -6.88 -7.85 9.24
N ARG A 146 -6.59 -7.16 10.35
CA ARG A 146 -7.01 -5.77 10.57
C ARG A 146 -6.00 -4.73 10.10
N LEU A 147 -4.80 -5.16 9.69
CA LEU A 147 -3.80 -4.27 9.07
C LEU A 147 -4.43 -3.52 7.90
N SER A 148 -4.53 -2.21 8.09
CA SER A 148 -5.08 -1.22 7.18
C SER A 148 -4.30 0.08 7.34
N GLY A 149 -4.59 1.10 6.51
CA GLY A 149 -3.96 2.41 6.64
C GLY A 149 -4.06 3.02 8.04
N HIS A 150 -5.10 2.65 8.81
CA HIS A 150 -5.37 3.15 10.16
C HIS A 150 -4.74 2.34 11.30
N HIS A 151 -4.22 1.14 11.05
CA HIS A 151 -3.65 0.24 12.06
C HIS A 151 -2.17 -0.07 11.76
N ARG A 152 -1.45 0.89 11.15
CA ARG A 152 -0.02 0.73 10.82
C ARG A 152 0.89 0.80 12.04
N ASP A 153 0.41 1.39 13.11
CA ASP A 153 1.05 1.50 14.43
C ASP A 153 1.20 0.15 15.14
N GLU A 154 0.42 -0.85 14.73
CA GLU A 154 0.57 -2.26 15.18
C GLU A 154 1.75 -2.99 14.52
N MET A 155 2.46 -2.33 13.58
CA MET A 155 3.63 -2.88 12.91
C MET A 155 4.91 -2.20 13.39
N GLN A 156 5.96 -2.99 13.49
CA GLN A 156 7.30 -2.50 13.76
C GLN A 156 7.76 -1.57 12.62
N LYS A 157 8.31 -0.41 12.96
CA LYS A 157 8.66 0.61 11.95
C LYS A 157 9.81 0.19 11.01
N ASN A 158 10.67 -0.71 11.47
CA ASN A 158 11.88 -1.10 10.74
C ASN A 158 11.71 -2.45 10.02
N VAL A 159 11.17 -2.38 8.81
CA VAL A 159 10.92 -3.56 7.95
C VAL A 159 12.18 -4.37 7.66
N ARG A 160 13.37 -3.76 7.69
CA ARG A 160 14.65 -4.47 7.46
C ARG A 160 15.01 -5.45 8.58
N LYS A 161 14.38 -5.33 9.74
CA LYS A 161 14.59 -6.23 10.89
C LYS A 161 13.56 -7.35 10.96
N TYR A 162 12.67 -7.47 9.99
CA TYR A 162 11.62 -8.47 10.02
C TYR A 162 12.23 -9.86 9.86
N THR A 163 11.82 -10.76 10.73
CA THR A 163 12.17 -12.17 10.70
C THR A 163 10.89 -13.01 10.73
N VAL A 164 11.04 -14.33 10.73
CA VAL A 164 9.91 -15.23 10.95
C VAL A 164 9.27 -15.00 12.33
N ASP A 165 10.01 -14.51 13.32
CA ASP A 165 9.45 -14.18 14.64
C ASP A 165 8.38 -13.06 14.54
N PRO A 166 7.11 -13.32 14.94
CA PRO A 166 6.04 -12.34 14.94
C PRO A 166 6.37 -11.07 15.74
N THR A 167 7.14 -11.17 16.83
CA THR A 167 7.51 -10.02 17.68
C THR A 167 8.44 -9.04 16.96
N SER A 168 9.18 -9.51 15.95
CA SER A 168 10.01 -8.66 15.10
C SER A 168 9.19 -7.83 14.09
N ARG A 169 7.89 -8.14 13.95
CA ARG A 169 6.99 -7.58 12.93
C ARG A 169 5.80 -6.85 13.52
N TYR A 170 5.16 -7.40 14.54
CA TYR A 170 4.01 -6.83 15.22
C TYR A 170 4.45 -6.19 16.54
N THR A 171 3.79 -5.09 16.93
CA THR A 171 4.04 -4.41 18.22
C THR A 171 3.11 -4.91 19.33
N VAL A 172 2.20 -5.83 19.03
CA VAL A 172 1.29 -6.41 20.00
C VAL A 172 2.02 -7.28 21.01
N ASP A 173 1.51 -7.29 22.24
CA ASP A 173 2.00 -8.19 23.27
C ASP A 173 1.35 -9.57 23.11
N PHE A 174 2.17 -10.61 23.11
CA PHE A 174 1.72 -11.99 22.95
C PHE A 174 1.49 -12.60 24.34
N PRO A 175 0.21 -12.79 24.75
CA PRO A 175 -0.11 -13.19 26.10
C PRO A 175 0.33 -14.63 26.37
N ARG A 176 0.88 -14.88 27.55
CA ARG A 176 1.08 -16.26 28.03
C ARG A 176 -0.25 -16.82 28.52
N ILE A 177 -0.67 -17.91 27.91
CA ILE A 177 -1.78 -18.72 28.38
C ILE A 177 -1.27 -19.58 29.53
N ALA A 178 -2.03 -19.55 30.63
CA ALA A 178 -1.76 -20.33 31.83
C ALA A 178 -2.17 -21.80 31.66
#